data_AF-A0A1Z9YV91-F1
#
_entry.id   AF-A0A1Z9YV91-F1
#
_cell.length_a   1.000
_cell.length_b   1.000
_cell.length_c   1.000
_cell.angle_alpha   90.00
_cell.angle_beta   90.00
_cell.angle_gamma   90.00
#
_symmetry.space_group_name_H-M   'P 1'
#
loop_
_entity.id
_entity.type
_entity.pdbx_description
1 polymer ?
#
loop_
_entity_poly.entity_id
_entity_poly.type
_entity_poly.pdbx_seq_one_letter_code
_entity_poly.pdbx_strand_id
1 'polypeptide(L)'
;MSLQAKTILIVGDSISAAYGMSPEQGWVKLLQQRIEQKYPKQHRVVNASVSGETTSGALARLPKLLSTYKPEIVVIELGGNDGLRGQPPQLIQKNLSQLVQLSKNSKAQVLLFGMKIPPNYGTSYSKAFENNYQVVAKQHNIQLLPFFLEGVAGNNALMQSDLIHPNVKAQSKLLDSAWKYIEPSLKK
;
A
#
# COMPACT_ATOMS: atom_id res chain seq x y z
N MET A 1 7.77 28.48 3.34
CA MET A 1 6.95 27.37 3.87
C MET A 1 7.73 26.73 5.00
N SER A 2 7.17 26.63 6.19
CA SER A 2 7.81 25.89 7.29
C SER A 2 7.75 24.40 6.97
N LEU A 3 8.89 23.70 7.03
CA LEU A 3 8.97 22.24 6.85
C LEU A 3 8.34 21.57 8.08
N GLN A 4 7.04 21.30 8.01
CA GLN A 4 6.35 20.56 9.07
C GLN A 4 6.67 19.06 8.93
N ALA A 5 7.00 18.44 10.06
CA ALA A 5 7.26 17.02 10.10
C ALA A 5 6.04 16.23 9.63
N LYS A 6 6.23 15.28 8.71
CA LYS A 6 5.12 14.48 8.15
C LYS A 6 5.12 13.07 8.72
N THR A 7 3.94 12.61 9.10
CA THR A 7 3.61 11.22 9.39
C THR A 7 3.04 10.56 8.13
N ILE A 8 3.70 9.49 7.69
CA ILE A 8 3.27 8.62 6.62
C ILE A 8 2.65 7.37 7.25
N LEU A 9 1.35 7.15 7.04
CA LEU A 9 0.66 5.95 7.48
C LEU A 9 0.59 4.94 6.33
N ILE A 10 1.16 3.75 6.53
CA ILE A 10 1.02 2.62 5.61
C ILE A 10 -0.15 1.76 6.09
N VAL A 11 -1.20 1.67 5.28
CA VAL A 11 -2.37 0.82 5.50
C VAL A 11 -2.30 -0.28 4.44
N GLY A 12 -1.66 -1.39 4.78
CA GLY A 12 -1.45 -2.50 3.87
C GLY A 12 -1.72 -3.88 4.45
N ASP A 13 -1.34 -4.91 3.71
CA ASP A 13 -1.49 -6.30 4.12
C ASP A 13 -0.14 -6.99 4.43
N SER A 14 -0.02 -8.30 4.19
CA SER A 14 1.20 -9.08 4.42
C SER A 14 2.40 -8.58 3.61
N ILE A 15 2.17 -8.00 2.44
CA ILE A 15 3.23 -7.42 1.59
C ILE A 15 3.95 -6.28 2.32
N SER A 16 3.20 -5.49 3.09
CA SER A 16 3.70 -4.36 3.85
C SER A 16 3.99 -4.69 5.33
N ALA A 17 3.50 -5.83 5.83
CA ALA A 17 3.74 -6.30 7.20
C ALA A 17 5.04 -7.10 7.39
N ALA A 18 5.89 -7.21 6.37
CA ALA A 18 7.10 -8.03 6.39
C ALA A 18 6.82 -9.51 6.70
N TYR A 19 5.76 -10.08 6.10
CA TYR A 19 5.37 -11.47 6.32
C TYR A 19 6.51 -12.45 6.01
N GLY A 20 6.72 -13.43 6.89
CA GLY A 20 7.74 -14.47 6.73
C GLY A 20 9.19 -13.98 6.90
N MET A 21 9.41 -12.76 7.40
CA MET A 21 10.74 -12.21 7.66
C MET A 21 10.75 -11.30 8.89
N SER A 22 11.93 -10.81 9.28
CA SER A 22 12.03 -9.86 10.38
C SER A 22 11.46 -8.49 9.94
N PRO A 23 10.74 -7.76 10.82
CA PRO A 23 10.22 -6.42 10.51
C PRO A 23 11.30 -5.43 10.05
N GLU A 24 12.54 -5.63 10.48
CA GLU A 24 13.70 -4.82 10.13
C GLU A 24 14.08 -4.92 8.64
N GLN A 25 13.70 -6.03 7.99
CA GLN A 25 14.03 -6.33 6.60
C GLN A 25 12.94 -5.83 5.64
N GLY A 26 11.73 -5.56 6.13
CA GLY A 26 10.59 -5.17 5.31
C GLY A 26 10.76 -3.78 4.68
N TRP A 27 10.20 -3.60 3.49
CA TRP A 27 10.32 -2.36 2.70
C TRP A 27 9.87 -1.10 3.46
N VAL A 28 8.90 -1.22 4.37
CA VAL A 28 8.42 -0.10 5.20
C VAL A 28 9.47 0.36 6.21
N LYS A 29 10.25 -0.56 6.79
CA LYS A 29 11.38 -0.19 7.65
C LYS A 29 12.48 0.45 6.83
N LEU A 30 12.81 -0.14 5.68
CA LEU A 30 13.80 0.40 4.76
C LEU A 30 13.38 1.81 4.27
N LEU A 31 12.08 2.06 4.10
CA LEU A 31 11.53 3.38 3.81
C LEU A 31 11.86 4.38 4.91
N GLN A 32 11.58 4.06 6.17
CA GLN A 32 11.92 4.94 7.29
C GLN A 32 13.42 5.25 7.34
N GLN A 33 14.28 4.24 7.10
CA GLN A 33 15.74 4.44 7.06
C GLN A 33 16.16 5.39 5.93
N ARG A 34 15.62 5.18 4.71
CA ARG A 34 15.91 6.05 3.57
C ARG A 34 15.42 7.48 3.79
N ILE A 35 14.25 7.64 4.43
CA ILE A 35 13.71 8.93 4.84
C ILE A 35 14.66 9.61 5.82
N GLU A 36 15.11 8.91 6.86
CA GLU A 36 16.00 9.49 7.88
C GLU A 36 17.36 9.91 7.28
N GLN A 37 17.88 9.15 6.32
CA GLN A 37 19.12 9.50 5.60
C GLN A 37 18.98 10.77 4.74
N LYS A 38 17.83 10.96 4.09
CA LYS A 38 17.60 12.10 3.17
C LYS A 38 17.00 13.33 3.86
N TYR A 39 16.19 13.12 4.90
CA TYR A 39 15.42 14.13 5.62
C TYR A 39 15.53 13.88 7.14
N PRO A 40 16.73 14.06 7.73
CA PRO A 40 16.99 13.67 9.12
C PRO A 40 16.01 14.31 10.10
N LYS A 41 15.37 13.50 10.95
CA LYS A 41 14.40 13.90 11.98
C LYS A 41 13.18 14.68 11.47
N GLN A 42 12.87 14.64 10.17
CA GLN A 42 11.73 15.39 9.59
C GLN A 42 10.48 14.54 9.40
N HIS A 43 10.59 13.25 9.09
CA HIS A 43 9.40 12.46 8.76
C HIS A 43 9.41 11.11 9.45
N ARG A 44 8.21 10.62 9.76
CA ARG A 44 7.99 9.34 10.45
C ARG A 44 7.05 8.46 9.64
N VAL A 45 7.39 7.19 9.54
CA VAL A 45 6.57 6.15 8.95
C VAL A 45 5.90 5.34 10.06
N VAL A 46 4.59 5.19 9.96
CA VAL A 46 3.78 4.31 10.80
C VAL A 46 3.31 3.16 9.95
N ASN A 47 3.78 1.94 10.26
CA ASN A 47 3.30 0.74 9.60
C ASN A 47 2.07 0.20 10.34
N ALA A 48 0.89 0.34 9.75
CA ALA A 48 -0.36 -0.21 10.29
C ALA A 48 -0.83 -1.46 9.54
N SER A 49 0.05 -2.05 8.73
CA SER A 49 -0.26 -3.20 7.88
C SER A 49 -0.49 -4.46 8.69
N VAL A 50 -1.41 -5.31 8.24
CA VAL A 50 -1.74 -6.58 8.90
C VAL A 50 -1.82 -7.71 7.88
N SER A 51 -1.11 -8.81 8.15
CA SER A 51 -1.15 -9.98 7.27
C SER A 51 -2.56 -10.53 7.12
N GLY A 52 -3.00 -10.75 5.87
CA GLY A 52 -4.34 -11.24 5.56
C GLY A 52 -5.44 -10.16 5.60
N GLU A 53 -5.08 -8.89 5.79
CA GLU A 53 -6.02 -7.77 5.82
C GLU A 53 -6.78 -7.62 4.50
N THR A 54 -8.06 -7.31 4.59
CA THR A 54 -8.94 -7.05 3.44
C THR A 54 -9.33 -5.59 3.38
N THR A 55 -9.85 -5.15 2.25
CA THR A 55 -10.38 -3.78 2.12
C THR A 55 -11.49 -3.50 3.15
N SER A 56 -12.38 -4.47 3.42
CA SER A 56 -13.42 -4.37 4.45
C SER A 56 -12.84 -4.31 5.87
N GLY A 57 -11.83 -5.13 6.17
CA GLY A 57 -11.19 -5.15 7.50
C GLY A 57 -10.48 -3.84 7.81
N ALA A 58 -9.75 -3.30 6.83
CA ALA A 58 -9.09 -2.01 6.95
C ALA A 58 -10.09 -0.86 7.17
N LEU A 59 -11.26 -0.88 6.51
CA LEU A 59 -12.30 0.15 6.70
C LEU A 59 -12.77 0.25 8.15
N ALA A 60 -12.91 -0.89 8.83
CA ALA A 60 -13.31 -0.91 10.23
C ALA A 60 -12.26 -0.26 11.15
N ARG A 61 -10.97 -0.34 10.79
CA ARG A 61 -9.85 0.14 11.60
C ARG A 61 -9.40 1.55 11.27
N LEU A 62 -9.58 1.99 10.02
CA LEU A 62 -9.00 3.23 9.51
C LEU A 62 -9.40 4.48 10.31
N PRO A 63 -10.66 4.71 10.73
CA PRO A 63 -11.01 5.91 11.51
C PRO A 63 -10.19 6.05 12.80
N LYS A 64 -9.95 4.94 13.51
CA LYS A 64 -9.12 4.94 14.71
C LYS A 64 -7.66 5.26 14.38
N LEU A 65 -7.11 4.68 13.33
CA LEU A 65 -5.74 4.95 12.88
C LEU A 65 -5.56 6.43 12.50
N LEU A 66 -6.49 7.01 11.73
CA LEU A 66 -6.44 8.41 11.32
C LEU A 66 -6.52 9.35 12.52
N SER A 67 -7.43 9.12 13.47
CA SER A 67 -7.54 9.94 14.68
C SER A 67 -6.29 9.86 15.58
N THR A 68 -5.65 8.68 15.62
CA THR A 68 -4.49 8.41 16.49
C THR A 68 -3.22 9.02 15.92
N TYR A 69 -2.95 8.80 14.63
CA TYR A 69 -1.68 9.19 14.01
C TYR A 69 -1.73 10.52 13.29
N LYS A 70 -2.92 11.03 12.96
CA LYS A 70 -3.15 12.28 12.20
C LYS A 70 -2.19 12.42 11.00
N PRO A 71 -2.14 11.42 10.10
CA PRO A 71 -1.13 11.40 9.06
C PRO A 71 -1.37 12.47 8.00
N GLU A 72 -0.29 13.06 7.50
CA GLU A 72 -0.29 13.93 6.33
C GLU A 72 -0.29 13.12 5.02
N ILE A 73 0.20 11.88 5.06
CA ILE A 73 0.21 10.96 3.92
C ILE A 73 -0.33 9.61 4.34
N VAL A 74 -1.28 9.06 3.58
CA VAL A 74 -1.75 7.68 3.71
C VAL A 74 -1.41 6.91 2.43
N VAL A 75 -0.68 5.81 2.59
CA VAL A 75 -0.44 4.83 1.52
C VAL A 75 -1.39 3.66 1.74
N ILE A 76 -2.23 3.37 0.75
CA ILE A 76 -3.16 2.24 0.76
C ILE A 76 -2.60 1.16 -0.17
N GLU A 77 -2.30 -0.01 0.37
CA GLU A 77 -1.79 -1.18 -0.33
C GLU A 77 -2.66 -2.38 0.06
N LEU A 78 -3.86 -2.45 -0.50
CA LEU A 78 -4.88 -3.42 -0.09
C LEU A 78 -5.67 -3.93 -1.29
N GLY A 79 -6.29 -5.09 -1.11
CA GLY A 79 -7.16 -5.75 -2.09
C GLY A 79 -6.64 -7.10 -2.55
N GLY A 80 -5.34 -7.40 -2.36
CA GLY A 80 -4.75 -8.69 -2.71
C GLY A 80 -5.52 -9.86 -2.09
N ASN A 81 -5.76 -9.82 -0.77
CA ASN A 81 -6.54 -10.85 -0.07
C ASN A 81 -7.99 -10.94 -0.53
N ASP A 82 -8.66 -9.81 -0.79
CA ASP A 82 -10.02 -9.81 -1.33
C ASP A 82 -10.08 -10.52 -2.68
N GLY A 83 -9.13 -10.19 -3.58
CA GLY A 83 -9.01 -10.79 -4.91
C GLY A 83 -8.71 -12.29 -4.86
N LEU A 84 -7.77 -12.70 -4.00
CA LEU A 84 -7.44 -14.13 -3.80
C LEU A 84 -8.61 -14.93 -3.21
N ARG A 85 -9.47 -14.29 -2.42
CA ARG A 85 -10.70 -14.88 -1.85
C ARG A 85 -11.93 -14.76 -2.76
N GLY A 86 -11.78 -14.27 -3.99
CA GLY A 86 -12.87 -14.18 -4.97
C GLY A 86 -13.97 -13.18 -4.59
N GLN A 87 -13.66 -12.16 -3.80
CA GLN A 87 -14.65 -11.13 -3.44
C GLN A 87 -15.09 -10.34 -4.68
N PRO A 88 -16.35 -9.86 -4.77
CA PRO A 88 -16.82 -9.12 -5.93
C PRO A 88 -15.95 -7.88 -6.21
N PRO A 89 -15.43 -7.67 -7.43
CA PRO A 89 -14.57 -6.52 -7.73
C PRO A 89 -15.23 -5.18 -7.39
N GLN A 90 -16.54 -5.07 -7.55
CA GLN A 90 -17.29 -3.86 -7.21
C GLN A 90 -17.28 -3.56 -5.69
N LEU A 91 -17.28 -4.60 -4.84
CA LEU A 91 -17.15 -4.43 -3.39
C LEU A 91 -15.76 -3.92 -3.05
N ILE A 92 -14.72 -4.51 -3.64
CA ILE A 92 -13.32 -4.08 -3.47
C ILE A 92 -13.17 -2.61 -3.89
N GLN A 93 -13.69 -2.24 -5.06
CA GLN A 93 -13.68 -0.86 -5.57
C GLN A 93 -14.37 0.11 -4.60
N LYS A 94 -15.57 -0.24 -4.13
CA LYS A 94 -16.33 0.57 -3.18
C LYS A 94 -15.53 0.77 -1.90
N ASN A 95 -14.94 -0.29 -1.37
CA ASN A 95 -14.18 -0.21 -0.12
C ASN A 95 -12.91 0.62 -0.26
N LEU A 96 -12.14 0.42 -1.34
CA LEU A 96 -10.97 1.26 -1.65
C LEU A 96 -11.36 2.74 -1.78
N SER A 97 -12.47 3.03 -2.47
CA SER A 97 -13.02 4.39 -2.60
C SER A 97 -13.36 5.00 -1.23
N GLN A 98 -13.96 4.23 -0.33
CA GLN A 98 -14.26 4.67 1.03
C GLN A 98 -13.00 4.90 1.87
N LEU A 99 -11.99 4.03 1.78
CA LEU A 99 -10.70 4.21 2.46
C LEU A 99 -10.05 5.53 2.03
N VAL A 100 -9.99 5.78 0.72
CA VAL A 100 -9.48 7.03 0.15
C VAL A 100 -10.26 8.23 0.67
N GLN A 101 -11.60 8.17 0.66
CA GLN A 101 -12.44 9.27 1.14
C GLN A 101 -12.20 9.59 2.61
N LEU A 102 -12.11 8.57 3.47
CA LEU A 102 -11.85 8.75 4.91
C LEU A 102 -10.49 9.42 5.14
N SER A 103 -9.44 8.97 4.44
CA SER A 103 -8.11 9.58 4.52
C SER A 103 -8.08 11.03 4.01
N LYS A 104 -8.78 11.35 2.91
CA LYS A 104 -8.89 12.74 2.43
C LYS A 104 -9.68 13.62 3.41
N ASN A 105 -10.73 13.09 4.02
CA ASN A 105 -11.51 13.80 5.03
C ASN A 105 -10.67 14.14 6.27
N SER A 106 -9.70 13.29 6.62
CA SER A 106 -8.70 13.60 7.65
C SER A 106 -7.56 14.50 7.17
N LYS A 107 -7.70 15.14 5.99
CA LYS A 107 -6.74 16.05 5.36
C LYS A 107 -5.41 15.41 4.93
N ALA A 108 -5.36 14.08 4.83
CA ALA A 108 -4.18 13.40 4.31
C ALA A 108 -4.15 13.42 2.78
N GLN A 109 -2.94 13.54 2.21
CA GLN A 109 -2.70 13.13 0.84
C GLN A 109 -2.75 11.59 0.76
N VAL A 110 -3.36 11.04 -0.29
CA VAL A 110 -3.49 9.59 -0.46
C VAL A 110 -2.67 9.11 -1.66
N LEU A 111 -1.93 8.02 -1.46
CA LEU A 111 -1.26 7.25 -2.50
C LEU A 111 -1.89 5.86 -2.53
N LEU A 112 -2.37 5.44 -3.71
CA LEU A 112 -2.94 4.11 -3.89
C LEU A 112 -1.93 3.21 -4.60
N PHE A 113 -1.62 2.06 -4.00
CA PHE A 113 -0.74 1.05 -4.57
C PHE A 113 -1.59 -0.10 -5.10
N GLY A 114 -1.61 -0.25 -6.42
CA GLY A 114 -2.38 -1.25 -7.13
C GLY A 114 -1.76 -2.63 -7.06
N MET A 115 -2.63 -3.64 -7.15
CA MET A 115 -2.26 -5.04 -7.11
C MET A 115 -2.80 -5.76 -8.35
N LYS A 116 -2.15 -6.88 -8.68
CA LYS A 116 -2.63 -7.86 -9.65
C LYS A 116 -2.79 -9.20 -8.95
N ILE A 117 -3.65 -10.04 -9.50
CA ILE A 117 -3.86 -11.41 -9.04
C ILE A 117 -3.72 -12.38 -10.22
N PRO A 118 -3.32 -13.64 -9.96
CA PRO A 118 -3.42 -14.69 -10.96
C PRO A 118 -4.86 -14.82 -11.49
N PRO A 119 -5.08 -15.35 -12.71
CA PRO A 119 -6.41 -15.52 -13.27
C PRO A 119 -7.14 -16.76 -12.72
N ASN A 120 -7.01 -17.04 -11.42
CA ASN A 120 -7.60 -18.19 -10.74
C ASN A 120 -9.15 -18.22 -10.78
N TYR A 121 -9.79 -17.05 -10.86
CA TYR A 121 -11.24 -16.90 -11.08
C TYR A 121 -11.59 -16.46 -12.52
N GLY A 122 -10.67 -16.66 -13.47
CA GLY A 122 -10.83 -16.26 -14.86
C GLY A 122 -10.36 -14.83 -15.17
N THR A 123 -10.04 -14.59 -16.44
CA THR A 123 -9.42 -13.34 -16.91
C THR A 123 -10.34 -12.13 -16.79
N SER A 124 -11.66 -12.32 -16.88
CA SER A 124 -12.64 -11.26 -16.66
C SER A 124 -12.59 -10.74 -15.23
N TYR A 125 -12.44 -11.64 -14.24
CA TYR A 125 -12.34 -11.27 -12.84
C TYR A 125 -11.04 -10.53 -12.55
N SER A 126 -9.88 -11.06 -12.99
CA SER A 126 -8.59 -10.41 -12.74
C SER A 126 -8.50 -9.03 -13.40
N LYS A 127 -9.02 -8.87 -14.64
CA LYS A 127 -9.10 -7.56 -15.29
C LYS A 127 -10.00 -6.57 -14.54
N ALA A 128 -11.17 -7.02 -14.08
CA ALA A 128 -12.05 -6.17 -13.28
C ALA A 128 -11.40 -5.75 -11.95
N PHE A 129 -10.73 -6.69 -11.28
CA PHE A 129 -9.96 -6.44 -10.06
C PHE A 129 -8.86 -5.39 -10.29
N GLU A 130 -8.03 -5.54 -11.33
CA GLU A 130 -6.96 -4.59 -11.66
C GLU A 130 -7.51 -3.20 -12.00
N ASN A 131 -8.64 -3.16 -12.73
CA ASN A 131 -9.28 -1.90 -13.13
C ASN A 131 -9.80 -1.08 -11.94
N ASN A 132 -10.16 -1.72 -10.82
CA ASN A 132 -10.64 -1.03 -9.62
C ASN A 132 -9.69 0.09 -9.17
N TYR A 133 -8.38 -0.17 -9.18
CA TYR A 133 -7.38 0.82 -8.73
C TYR A 133 -7.35 2.05 -9.65
N GLN A 134 -7.46 1.85 -10.96
CA GLN A 134 -7.52 2.94 -11.93
C GLN A 134 -8.80 3.78 -11.76
N VAL A 135 -9.94 3.13 -11.57
CA VAL A 135 -11.23 3.81 -11.37
C VAL A 135 -11.19 4.65 -10.09
N VAL A 136 -10.76 4.06 -8.96
CA VAL A 136 -10.68 4.74 -7.67
C VAL A 136 -9.71 5.92 -7.73
N ALA A 137 -8.53 5.73 -8.34
CA ALA A 137 -7.53 6.79 -8.44
C ALA A 137 -8.04 7.98 -9.26
N LYS A 138 -8.70 7.71 -10.40
CA LYS A 138 -9.31 8.75 -11.25
C LYS A 138 -10.45 9.46 -10.53
N GLN A 139 -11.37 8.71 -9.92
CA GLN A 139 -12.53 9.25 -9.21
C GLN A 139 -12.11 10.22 -8.09
N HIS A 140 -11.04 9.90 -7.38
CA HIS A 140 -10.56 10.70 -6.25
C HIS A 140 -9.45 11.68 -6.59
N ASN A 141 -8.98 11.69 -7.84
CA ASN A 141 -7.82 12.46 -8.29
C ASN A 141 -6.60 12.27 -7.37
N ILE A 142 -6.20 11.01 -7.17
CA ILE A 142 -5.04 10.63 -6.34
C ILE A 142 -3.98 9.93 -7.17
N GLN A 143 -2.74 9.91 -6.68
CA GLN A 143 -1.66 9.19 -7.35
C GLN A 143 -1.86 7.67 -7.20
N LEU A 144 -1.64 6.97 -8.31
CA LEU A 144 -1.70 5.52 -8.40
C LEU A 144 -0.32 4.99 -8.79
N LEU A 145 0.21 4.07 -7.99
CA LEU A 145 1.24 3.14 -8.42
C LEU A 145 0.49 1.93 -9.01
N PRO A 146 0.49 1.69 -10.33
CA PRO A 146 -0.44 0.74 -10.96
C PRO A 146 -0.27 -0.72 -10.52
N PHE A 147 0.97 -1.16 -10.32
CA PHE A 147 1.27 -2.48 -9.79
C PHE A 147 2.50 -2.44 -8.87
N PHE A 148 2.28 -2.69 -7.57
CA PHE A 148 3.33 -2.55 -6.56
C PHE A 148 4.44 -3.59 -6.69
N LEU A 149 4.07 -4.81 -7.05
CA LEU A 149 5.01 -5.93 -7.22
C LEU A 149 5.58 -6.04 -8.64
N GLU A 150 5.51 -4.97 -9.45
CA GLU A 150 6.11 -4.94 -10.79
C GLU A 150 7.62 -5.26 -10.72
N GLY A 151 8.08 -6.22 -11.53
CA GLY A 151 9.46 -6.70 -11.51
C GLY A 151 9.82 -7.61 -10.31
N VAL A 152 8.87 -7.93 -9.42
CA VAL A 152 9.03 -8.86 -8.28
C VAL A 152 8.12 -10.08 -8.44
N ALA A 153 6.82 -9.86 -8.62
CA ALA A 153 5.85 -10.94 -8.76
C ALA A 153 6.20 -11.85 -9.96
N GLY A 154 6.11 -13.16 -9.76
CA GLY A 154 6.45 -14.16 -10.77
C GLY A 154 7.94 -14.47 -10.90
N ASN A 155 8.83 -13.77 -10.18
CA ASN A 155 10.25 -14.10 -10.14
C ASN A 155 10.57 -14.98 -8.93
N ASN A 156 10.80 -16.28 -9.15
CA ASN A 156 11.08 -17.24 -8.07
C ASN A 156 12.27 -16.86 -7.17
N ALA A 157 13.26 -16.11 -7.67
CA ALA A 157 14.38 -15.65 -6.85
C ALA A 157 14.00 -14.53 -5.87
N LEU A 158 12.88 -13.85 -6.11
CA LEU A 158 12.36 -12.71 -5.35
C LEU A 158 11.09 -13.04 -4.55
N MET A 159 10.50 -14.22 -4.75
CA MET A 159 9.34 -14.70 -4.01
C MET A 159 9.73 -15.69 -2.90
N GLN A 160 8.85 -15.85 -1.92
CA GLN A 160 8.87 -16.95 -0.95
C GLN A 160 8.33 -18.23 -1.61
N SER A 161 8.41 -19.36 -0.91
CA SER A 161 7.99 -20.66 -1.43
C SER A 161 6.50 -20.74 -1.79
N ASP A 162 5.67 -19.87 -1.22
CA ASP A 162 4.24 -19.77 -1.54
C ASP A 162 3.95 -19.04 -2.86
N LEU A 163 4.96 -18.42 -3.48
CA LEU A 163 4.86 -17.65 -4.73
C LEU A 163 3.91 -16.44 -4.67
N ILE A 164 3.44 -16.06 -3.48
CA ILE A 164 2.56 -14.92 -3.23
C ILE A 164 3.32 -13.79 -2.54
N HIS A 165 4.18 -14.14 -1.58
CA HIS A 165 4.88 -13.15 -0.76
C HIS A 165 6.29 -12.89 -1.30
N PRO A 166 6.71 -11.62 -1.43
CA PRO A 166 8.10 -11.27 -1.71
C PRO A 166 9.03 -11.73 -0.58
N ASN A 167 10.23 -12.18 -0.92
CA ASN A 167 11.27 -12.53 0.05
C ASN A 167 12.14 -11.30 0.42
N VAL A 168 13.14 -11.50 1.28
CA VAL A 168 14.03 -10.42 1.75
C VAL A 168 14.77 -9.72 0.59
N LYS A 169 15.16 -10.45 -0.47
CA LYS A 169 15.88 -9.88 -1.62
C LYS A 169 15.02 -8.92 -2.44
N ALA A 170 13.71 -9.03 -2.35
CA ALA A 170 12.77 -8.16 -3.06
C ALA A 170 12.52 -6.82 -2.35
N GLN A 171 12.77 -6.72 -1.04
CA GLN A 171 12.32 -5.58 -0.22
C GLN A 171 12.93 -4.24 -0.68
N SER A 172 14.18 -4.24 -1.15
CA SER A 172 14.80 -3.04 -1.73
C SER A 172 14.13 -2.60 -3.04
N LYS A 173 13.70 -3.54 -3.88
CA LYS A 173 12.96 -3.24 -5.12
C LYS A 173 11.57 -2.68 -4.83
N LEU A 174 10.88 -3.25 -3.84
CA LEU A 174 9.59 -2.71 -3.38
C LEU A 174 9.75 -1.29 -2.86
N LEU A 175 10.77 -1.06 -2.03
CA LEU A 175 11.10 0.29 -1.57
C LEU A 175 11.37 1.24 -2.76
N ASP A 176 12.16 0.84 -3.74
CA ASP A 176 12.46 1.70 -4.91
C ASP A 176 11.20 2.02 -5.73
N SER A 177 10.26 1.08 -5.82
CA SER A 177 8.96 1.29 -6.46
C SER A 177 8.12 2.31 -5.67
N ALA A 178 7.94 2.08 -4.36
CA ALA A 178 7.19 2.96 -3.48
C ALA A 178 7.80 4.37 -3.39
N TRP A 179 9.13 4.46 -3.35
CA TRP A 179 9.89 5.70 -3.17
C TRP A 179 9.56 6.75 -4.24
N LYS A 180 9.36 6.33 -5.50
CA LYS A 180 9.01 7.21 -6.62
C LYS A 180 7.72 8.00 -6.40
N TYR A 181 6.81 7.48 -5.58
CA TYR A 181 5.51 8.11 -5.26
C TYR A 181 5.51 8.79 -3.89
N ILE A 182 6.21 8.20 -2.91
CA ILE A 182 6.27 8.74 -1.55
C ILE A 182 7.14 10.00 -1.50
N GLU A 183 8.34 9.99 -2.09
CA GLU A 183 9.28 11.12 -1.97
C GLU A 183 8.72 12.47 -2.47
N PRO A 184 8.05 12.56 -3.64
CA PRO A 184 7.44 13.81 -4.08
C PRO A 184 6.39 14.38 -3.11
N SER A 185 5.75 13.50 -2.34
CA SER A 185 4.73 13.87 -1.36
C SER A 185 5.33 14.42 -0.07
N LEU A 186 6.61 14.12 0.22
CA LEU A 186 7.33 14.66 1.38
C LEU A 186 7.73 16.13 1.18
N LYS A 187 8.03 16.52 -0.06
CA LYS A 187 8.57 17.85 -0.42
C LYS A 187 7.52 18.96 -0.57
N LYS A 188 6.25 18.59 -0.69
CA LYS A 188 5.12 19.53 -0.82
C LYS A 188 4.71 20.08 0.54
#